data_AF-A0A0M5JSN0-F1
#
_entry.id   AF-A0A0M5JSN0-F1
#
_cell.length_a   1.000
_cell.length_b   1.000
_cell.length_c   1.000
_cell.angle_alpha   90.00
_cell.angle_beta   90.00
_cell.angle_gamma   90.00
#
_symmetry.space_group_name_H-M   'P 1'
#
loop_
_entity.id
_entity.type
_entity.pdbx_description
1 polymer ?
#
loop_
_entity_poly.entity_id
_entity_poly.type
_entity_poly.pdbx_seq_one_letter_code
_entity_poly.pdbx_strand_id
1 'polypeptide(L)'
;MRMLEDVVLAWRAHALRYATGSASSPGGGSGPCPACDASFFTGQEAIPHDAPHTAIHPLIAALEAARAEAALDARERLYRETRGPAYREHPFGMPAFVDYGERSAEIQHVVDQALARELVPLAPVIRQALDRFVALRLLELEGEIGPVADDGDGTDPEPLF
;
A
#
# COMPACT_ATOMS: atom_id res chain seq x y z
N MET A 1 -1.73 12.24 -15.83
CA MET A 1 -1.36 10.97 -15.17
C MET A 1 -1.77 11.07 -13.72
N ARG A 2 -2.53 10.10 -13.21
CA ARG A 2 -2.81 9.95 -11.78
C ARG A 2 -1.83 8.91 -11.23
N MET A 3 -0.69 9.39 -10.73
CA MET A 3 0.40 8.55 -10.25
C MET A 3 -0.06 7.47 -9.25
N LEU A 4 -0.95 7.81 -8.31
CA LEU A 4 -1.42 6.86 -7.31
C LEU A 4 -2.37 5.81 -7.90
N GLU A 5 -3.07 6.13 -8.98
CA GLU A 5 -3.90 5.15 -9.69
C GLU A 5 -3.03 4.02 -10.25
N ASP A 6 -1.91 4.37 -10.90
CA ASP A 6 -0.96 3.40 -11.44
C ASP A 6 -0.35 2.53 -10.33
N VAL A 7 0.01 3.14 -9.19
CA VAL A 7 0.52 2.41 -8.01
C VAL A 7 -0.51 1.41 -7.48
N VAL A 8 -1.76 1.85 -7.29
CA VAL A 8 -2.83 0.98 -6.77
C VAL A 8 -3.14 -0.15 -7.76
N LEU A 9 -3.19 0.12 -9.06
CA LEU A 9 -3.45 -0.90 -10.07
C LEU A 9 -2.31 -1.93 -10.15
N ALA A 10 -1.06 -1.48 -10.08
CA ALA A 10 0.10 -2.36 -10.04
C ALA A 10 0.11 -3.24 -8.78
N TRP A 11 -0.15 -2.65 -7.61
CA TRP A 11 -0.29 -3.38 -6.35
C TRP A 11 -1.42 -4.42 -6.43
N ARG A 12 -2.62 -4.04 -6.91
CA ARG A 12 -3.76 -4.95 -7.05
C ARG A 12 -3.38 -6.18 -7.88
N ALA A 13 -2.73 -5.97 -9.03
CA ALA A 13 -2.32 -7.06 -9.89
C ALA A 13 -1.29 -7.98 -9.20
N HIS A 14 -0.36 -7.40 -8.43
CA HIS A 14 0.61 -8.17 -7.66
C HIS A 14 -0.03 -8.96 -6.51
N ALA A 15 -0.87 -8.31 -5.70
CA ALA A 15 -1.56 -8.91 -4.56
C ALA A 15 -2.42 -10.10 -4.98
N LEU A 16 -3.18 -9.97 -6.08
CA LEU A 16 -4.01 -11.06 -6.58
C LEU A 16 -3.20 -12.26 -7.09
N ARG A 17 -2.03 -12.03 -7.71
CA ARG A 17 -1.13 -13.13 -8.09
C ARG A 17 -0.53 -13.80 -6.86
N TYR A 18 -0.15 -13.02 -5.85
CA TYR A 18 0.39 -13.53 -4.60
C TYR A 18 -0.64 -14.39 -3.84
N ALA A 19 -1.90 -13.95 -3.84
CA ALA A 19 -3.00 -14.67 -3.19
C ALA A 19 -3.22 -16.10 -3.73
N THR A 20 -2.79 -16.39 -4.96
CA THR A 20 -2.97 -17.72 -5.60
C THR A 20 -1.65 -18.47 -5.79
N GLY A 21 -0.51 -17.86 -5.45
CA GLY A 21 0.81 -18.31 -5.88
C GLY A 21 1.69 -18.89 -4.78
N SER A 22 1.22 -18.99 -3.53
CA SER A 22 2.08 -19.27 -2.37
C SER A 22 1.50 -20.31 -1.41
N ALA A 23 1.87 -21.58 -1.64
CA ALA A 23 1.89 -22.64 -0.63
C ALA A 23 3.18 -22.52 0.20
N SER A 24 3.30 -21.45 0.98
CA SER A 24 4.32 -21.31 2.03
C SER A 24 3.95 -20.10 2.87
N SER A 25 3.46 -20.37 4.07
CA SER A 25 3.28 -19.37 5.11
C SER A 25 4.63 -19.12 5.77
N PRO A 26 5.31 -17.97 5.61
CA PRO A 26 6.22 -17.54 6.65
C PRO A 26 5.31 -17.05 7.78
N GLY A 27 5.21 -17.85 8.85
CA GLY A 27 4.69 -17.38 10.12
C GLY A 27 5.46 -16.13 10.53
N GLY A 28 4.85 -14.96 10.31
CA GLY A 28 5.40 -13.65 10.61
C GLY A 28 4.38 -12.93 11.47
N GLY A 29 4.70 -12.79 12.76
CA GLY A 29 3.76 -12.37 13.80
C GLY A 29 3.03 -11.07 13.49
N SER A 30 1.78 -11.01 13.94
CA SER A 30 0.93 -9.81 14.00
C SER A 30 1.44 -8.77 15.02
N GLY A 31 2.75 -8.53 15.04
CA GLY A 31 3.33 -7.43 15.79
C GLY A 31 3.12 -6.09 15.08
N PRO A 32 3.21 -4.97 15.80
CA PRO A 32 3.15 -3.64 15.19
C PRO A 32 4.28 -3.49 14.16
N CYS A 33 3.92 -3.02 12.97
CA CYS A 33 4.88 -2.76 11.90
C CYS A 33 5.28 -1.28 11.95
N PRO A 34 6.52 -0.94 12.37
CA PRO A 34 6.91 0.46 12.56
C PRO A 34 6.87 1.26 11.26
N ALA A 35 7.07 0.61 10.11
CA ALA A 35 6.97 1.26 8.80
C ALA A 35 5.52 1.63 8.45
N CYS A 36 4.55 0.76 8.77
CA CYS A 36 3.14 1.08 8.59
C CYS A 36 2.67 2.10 9.63
N ASP A 37 3.08 1.97 10.88
CA ASP A 37 2.68 2.90 11.95
C ASP A 37 3.18 4.32 11.72
N ALA A 38 4.37 4.47 11.11
CA ALA A 38 4.95 5.76 10.76
C ALA A 38 4.46 6.34 9.42
N SER A 39 3.73 5.56 8.61
CA SER A 39 3.31 5.98 7.27
C SER A 39 2.21 7.04 7.33
N PHE A 40 2.32 8.04 6.45
CA PHE A 40 1.28 9.04 6.24
C PHE A 40 -0.05 8.42 5.76
N PHE A 41 0.03 7.31 5.04
CA PHE A 41 -1.12 6.68 4.39
C PHE A 41 -1.96 5.82 5.33
N THR A 42 -1.39 5.33 6.42
CA THR A 42 -2.09 4.42 7.35
C THR A 42 -3.30 5.06 8.03
N GLY A 43 -3.31 6.39 8.20
CA GLY A 43 -4.45 7.13 8.74
C GLY A 43 -5.47 7.62 7.70
N GLN A 44 -5.28 7.29 6.41
CA GLN A 44 -6.15 7.76 5.34
C GLN A 44 -7.36 6.82 5.19
N GLU A 45 -8.55 7.40 4.99
CA GLU A 45 -9.81 6.65 4.85
C GLU A 45 -9.77 5.56 3.76
N ALA A 46 -8.99 5.79 2.70
CA ALA A 46 -8.83 4.85 1.60
C ALA A 46 -8.04 3.57 1.95
N ILE A 47 -7.32 3.56 3.08
CA ILE A 47 -6.52 2.44 3.56
C ILE A 47 -7.27 1.77 4.71
N PRO A 48 -7.82 0.55 4.51
CA PRO A 48 -8.59 -0.09 5.57
C PRO A 48 -7.72 -0.57 6.73
N HIS A 49 -8.10 -0.21 7.96
CA HIS A 49 -7.43 -0.66 9.18
C HIS A 49 -7.61 -2.15 9.49
N ASP A 50 -8.67 -2.75 8.98
CA ASP A 50 -9.03 -4.17 9.16
C ASP A 50 -8.37 -5.09 8.12
N ALA A 51 -7.61 -4.53 7.18
CA ALA A 51 -6.95 -5.30 6.14
C ALA A 51 -5.82 -6.19 6.70
N PRO A 52 -5.65 -7.43 6.18
CA PRO A 52 -4.50 -8.26 6.52
C PRO A 52 -3.18 -7.53 6.23
N HIS A 53 -2.27 -7.51 7.21
CA HIS A 53 -0.98 -6.84 7.10
C HIS A 53 -0.21 -7.29 5.84
N THR A 54 -0.23 -8.58 5.52
CA THR A 54 0.44 -9.16 4.34
C THR A 54 -0.10 -8.62 3.01
N ALA A 55 -1.37 -8.20 2.96
CA ALA A 55 -1.99 -7.64 1.77
C ALA A 55 -1.76 -6.13 1.66
N ILE A 56 -1.84 -5.41 2.80
CA ILE A 56 -1.79 -3.94 2.82
C ILE A 56 -0.37 -3.38 2.91
N HIS A 57 0.57 -4.08 3.54
CA HIS A 57 1.94 -3.61 3.70
C HIS A 57 2.64 -3.29 2.36
N PRO A 58 2.54 -4.14 1.31
CA PRO A 58 3.11 -3.81 0.00
C PRO A 58 2.50 -2.56 -0.63
N LEU A 59 1.21 -2.29 -0.39
CA LEU A 59 0.56 -1.07 -0.87
C LEU A 59 1.14 0.16 -0.17
N ILE A 60 1.20 0.13 1.16
CA ILE A 60 1.73 1.23 1.98
C ILE A 60 3.18 1.55 1.57
N ALA A 61 4.01 0.52 1.39
CA ALA A 61 5.39 0.71 0.94
C ALA A 61 5.48 1.39 -0.44
N ALA A 62 4.63 0.99 -1.39
CA ALA A 62 4.61 1.60 -2.73
C ALA A 62 4.09 3.05 -2.71
N LEU A 63 3.09 3.34 -1.86
CA LEU A 63 2.57 4.69 -1.67
C LEU A 63 3.61 5.62 -1.04
N GLU A 64 4.38 5.15 -0.04
CA GLU A 64 5.48 5.94 0.55
C GLU A 64 6.61 6.21 -0.45
N ALA A 65 6.95 5.25 -1.31
CA ALA A 65 7.89 5.48 -2.40
C ALA A 65 7.40 6.58 -3.37
N ALA A 66 6.13 6.48 -3.79
CA ALA A 66 5.51 7.49 -4.66
C ALA A 66 5.43 8.87 -3.99
N ARG A 67 5.21 8.91 -2.67
CA ARG A 67 5.24 10.14 -1.87
C ARG A 67 6.62 10.80 -1.85
N ALA A 68 7.68 10.01 -1.68
CA ALA A 68 9.05 10.51 -1.73
C ALA A 68 9.40 11.05 -3.13
N GLU A 69 9.02 10.34 -4.19
CA GLU A 69 9.21 10.80 -5.57
C GLU A 69 8.46 12.10 -5.86
N ALA A 70 7.20 12.20 -5.44
CA ALA A 70 6.40 13.42 -5.61
C ALA A 70 7.01 14.62 -4.87
N ALA A 71 7.57 14.41 -3.66
CA ALA A 71 8.25 15.46 -2.91
C ALA A 71 9.54 15.94 -3.60
N LEU A 72 10.33 15.01 -4.15
CA LEU A 72 11.53 15.33 -4.92
C LEU A 72 11.20 16.12 -6.19
N ASP A 73 10.20 15.69 -6.94
CA ASP A 73 9.76 16.37 -8.17
C ASP A 73 9.15 17.75 -7.88
N ALA A 74 8.33 17.89 -6.83
CA ALA A 74 7.80 19.18 -6.41
C ALA A 74 8.92 20.16 -6.02
N ARG A 75 9.93 19.67 -5.31
CA ARG A 75 11.11 20.47 -4.93
C ARG A 75 11.90 20.91 -6.15
N GLU A 76 12.12 20.02 -7.11
CA GLU A 76 12.82 20.33 -8.35
C GLU A 76 12.06 21.39 -9.17
N ARG A 77 10.73 21.24 -9.31
CA ARG A 77 9.89 22.23 -9.99
C ARG A 77 9.96 23.60 -9.34
N LEU A 78 9.77 23.67 -8.02
CA LEU A 78 9.87 24.92 -7.26
C LEU A 78 11.23 25.60 -7.45
N TYR A 79 12.32 24.81 -7.45
CA TYR A 79 13.67 25.33 -7.67
C TYR A 79 13.83 25.91 -9.08
N ARG A 80 13.39 25.19 -10.11
CA ARG A 80 13.41 25.67 -11.50
C ARG A 80 12.59 26.94 -11.69
N GLU A 81 11.44 27.06 -11.03
CA GLU A 81 10.57 28.24 -11.13
C GLU A 81 11.13 29.47 -10.38
N THR A 82 11.68 29.27 -9.20
CA THR A 82 12.12 30.38 -8.33
C THR A 82 13.55 30.84 -8.58
N ARG A 83 14.48 29.91 -8.83
CA ARG A 83 15.92 30.20 -8.99
C ARG A 83 16.40 30.00 -10.42
N GLY A 84 15.73 29.15 -11.21
CA GLY A 84 16.08 28.90 -12.61
C GLY A 84 16.27 30.15 -13.48
N PRO A 85 15.43 31.21 -13.36
CA PRO A 85 15.63 32.43 -14.13
C PRO A 85 16.95 33.15 -13.83
N ALA A 86 17.40 33.17 -12.58
CA ALA A 86 18.60 33.89 -12.14
C ALA A 86 19.91 33.22 -12.60
N TYR A 87 19.88 31.90 -12.79
CA TYR A 87 21.04 31.12 -13.21
C TYR A 87 21.00 30.71 -14.69
N ARG A 88 20.02 31.20 -15.45
CA ARG A 88 19.82 30.83 -16.86
C ARG A 88 21.02 31.17 -17.75
N GLU A 89 21.70 32.28 -17.47
CA GLU A 89 22.86 32.78 -18.24
C GLU A 89 24.19 32.49 -17.54
N HIS A 90 24.18 31.78 -16.41
CA HIS A 90 25.40 31.51 -15.64
C HIS A 90 26.27 30.47 -16.37
N PRO A 91 27.59 30.69 -16.54
CA PRO A 91 28.46 29.86 -17.38
C PRO A 91 28.64 28.41 -16.88
N PHE A 92 28.37 28.16 -15.60
CA PHE A 92 28.38 26.81 -15.01
C PHE A 92 26.98 26.20 -14.87
N GLY A 93 25.96 26.88 -15.39
CA GLY A 93 24.57 26.59 -15.06
C GLY A 93 24.25 26.83 -13.58
N MET A 94 23.07 26.41 -13.19
CA MET A 94 22.55 26.51 -11.84
C MET A 94 23.18 25.41 -10.95
N PRO A 95 23.81 25.73 -9.80
CA PRO A 95 24.41 24.70 -8.94
C PRO A 95 23.31 23.77 -8.41
N ALA A 96 23.37 22.50 -8.77
CA ALA A 96 22.35 21.48 -8.45
C ALA A 96 22.28 21.10 -6.95
N PHE A 97 23.11 21.73 -6.11
CA PHE A 97 23.52 21.15 -4.83
C PHE A 97 23.05 21.93 -3.59
N VAL A 98 22.39 23.09 -3.75
CA VAL A 98 22.03 23.93 -2.60
C VAL A 98 20.52 24.00 -2.41
N ASP A 99 20.01 22.89 -1.89
CA ASP A 99 18.76 22.86 -1.15
C ASP A 99 19.03 23.38 0.27
N TYR A 100 18.58 24.59 0.59
CA TYR A 100 18.73 25.13 1.95
C TYR A 100 17.75 24.50 2.95
N GLY A 101 16.91 23.54 2.52
CA GLY A 101 15.92 22.87 3.38
C GLY A 101 14.80 23.79 3.89
N GLU A 102 14.88 25.09 3.61
CA GLU A 102 14.05 26.19 4.14
C GLU A 102 12.54 25.97 3.93
N ARG A 103 12.15 25.11 2.99
CA ARG A 103 10.74 24.84 2.65
C ARG A 103 10.37 23.36 2.57
N SER A 104 11.24 22.47 3.04
CA SER A 104 11.04 21.02 2.95
C SER A 104 9.72 20.57 3.60
N ALA A 105 9.41 21.08 4.79
CA ALA A 105 8.16 20.78 5.50
C ALA A 105 6.91 21.30 4.78
N GLU A 106 6.97 22.51 4.19
CA GLU A 106 5.86 23.09 3.42
C GLU A 106 5.59 22.29 2.15
N ILE A 107 6.64 21.92 1.42
CA ILE A 107 6.53 21.10 0.21
C ILE A 107 5.90 19.76 0.58
N GLN A 108 6.40 19.10 1.63
CA GLN A 108 5.86 17.83 2.07
C GLN A 108 4.38 17.94 2.44
N HIS A 109 3.98 19.00 3.16
CA HIS A 109 2.58 19.20 3.52
C HIS A 109 1.67 19.36 2.29
N VAL A 110 2.09 20.13 1.29
CA VAL A 110 1.30 20.32 0.05
C VAL A 110 1.22 19.02 -0.75
N VAL A 111 2.31 18.26 -0.83
CA VAL A 111 2.35 16.95 -1.48
C VAL A 111 1.42 15.98 -0.76
N ASP A 112 1.49 15.89 0.57
CA ASP A 112 0.64 15.02 1.38
C ASP A 112 -0.85 15.30 1.16
N GLN A 113 -1.25 16.58 1.12
CA GLN A 113 -2.62 16.96 0.79
C GLN A 113 -3.03 16.58 -0.64
N ALA A 114 -2.13 16.74 -1.61
CA ALA A 114 -2.43 16.40 -3.00
C ALA A 114 -2.61 14.88 -3.16
N LEU A 115 -1.73 14.09 -2.55
CA LEU A 115 -1.79 12.63 -2.58
C LEU A 115 -3.02 12.10 -1.84
N ALA A 116 -3.39 12.69 -0.69
CA ALA A 116 -4.62 12.33 0.00
C ALA A 116 -5.86 12.52 -0.89
N ARG A 117 -5.96 13.67 -1.59
CA ARG A 117 -7.07 13.92 -2.53
C ARG A 117 -7.08 12.95 -3.71
N GLU A 118 -5.91 12.55 -4.20
CA GLU A 118 -5.79 11.59 -5.30
C GLU A 118 -6.14 10.16 -4.86
N LEU A 119 -5.87 9.81 -3.59
CA LEU A 119 -6.12 8.49 -3.03
C LEU A 119 -7.60 8.24 -2.71
N VAL A 120 -8.35 9.26 -2.26
CA VAL A 120 -9.80 9.16 -1.93
C VAL A 120 -10.63 8.40 -2.98
N PRO A 121 -10.60 8.74 -4.29
CA PRO A 121 -11.39 8.03 -5.29
C PRO A 121 -10.97 6.58 -5.52
N LEU A 122 -9.79 6.16 -5.04
CA LEU A 122 -9.27 4.80 -5.17
C LEU A 122 -9.71 3.87 -4.03
N ALA A 123 -10.31 4.40 -2.96
CA ALA A 123 -10.76 3.62 -1.80
C ALA A 123 -11.63 2.40 -2.18
N PRO A 124 -12.62 2.50 -3.11
CA PRO A 124 -13.43 1.34 -3.50
C PRO A 124 -12.60 0.27 -4.22
N VAL A 125 -11.61 0.68 -5.02
CA VAL A 125 -10.73 -0.24 -5.77
C VAL A 125 -9.82 -1.00 -4.81
N ILE A 126 -9.27 -0.31 -3.82
CA ILE A 126 -8.44 -0.90 -2.77
C ILE A 126 -9.25 -1.92 -1.96
N ARG A 127 -10.45 -1.53 -1.49
CA ARG A 127 -11.35 -2.43 -0.75
C ARG A 127 -11.70 -3.68 -1.54
N GLN A 128 -12.15 -3.51 -2.79
CA GLN A 128 -12.51 -4.64 -3.65
C GLN A 128 -11.33 -5.61 -3.88
N ALA A 129 -10.12 -5.06 -4.05
CA ALA A 129 -8.91 -5.87 -4.23
C ALA A 129 -8.58 -6.68 -2.96
N LEU A 130 -8.71 -6.07 -1.78
CA LEU A 130 -8.51 -6.74 -0.49
C LEU A 130 -9.55 -7.83 -0.25
N ASP A 131 -10.83 -7.55 -0.48
CA ASP A 131 -11.90 -8.54 -0.32
C ASP A 131 -11.63 -9.76 -1.22
N ARG A 132 -11.21 -9.50 -2.46
CA ARG A 132 -10.85 -10.57 -3.40
C ARG A 132 -9.60 -11.34 -2.95
N PHE A 133 -8.59 -10.65 -2.42
CA PHE A 133 -7.39 -11.29 -1.87
C PHE A 133 -7.76 -12.24 -0.72
N VAL A 134 -8.56 -11.77 0.24
CA VAL A 134 -9.00 -12.56 1.39
C VAL A 134 -9.81 -13.77 0.94
N ALA A 135 -10.78 -13.57 0.03
CA ALA A 135 -11.59 -14.66 -0.49
C ALA A 135 -10.74 -15.74 -1.18
N LEU A 136 -9.73 -15.35 -1.97
CA LEU A 136 -8.82 -16.30 -2.62
C LEU A 136 -7.99 -17.09 -1.60
N ARG A 137 -7.47 -16.43 -0.57
CA ARG A 137 -6.71 -17.09 0.51
C ARG A 137 -7.57 -18.02 1.35
N LEU A 138 -8.84 -17.66 1.61
CA LEU A 138 -9.77 -18.55 2.31
C LEU A 138 -10.07 -19.80 1.50
N LEU A 139 -10.35 -19.67 0.19
CA LEU A 139 -10.57 -20.82 -0.70
C LEU A 139 -9.35 -21.75 -0.77
N GLU A 140 -8.14 -21.19 -0.78
CA GLU A 140 -6.90 -21.98 -0.76
C GLU A 140 -6.76 -22.75 0.57
N LEU A 141 -7.02 -22.09 1.70
CA LEU A 141 -7.00 -22.73 3.02
C LEU A 141 -8.06 -23.84 3.14
N GLU A 142 -9.27 -23.63 2.62
CA GLU A 142 -10.31 -24.67 2.58
C GLU A 142 -9.86 -25.90 1.75
N GLY A 143 -9.17 -25.67 0.64
CA GLY A 143 -8.57 -26.74 -0.17
C GLY A 143 -7.42 -27.47 0.52
N GLU A 144 -6.60 -26.76 1.30
CA GLU A 144 -5.47 -27.32 2.07
C GLU A 144 -5.92 -28.15 3.29
N ILE A 145 -6.99 -27.73 3.98
CA ILE A 145 -7.50 -28.42 5.17
C ILE A 145 -8.28 -29.70 4.80
N GLY A 146 -8.86 -29.76 3.58
CA GLY A 146 -9.71 -30.87 3.14
C GLY A 146 -11.08 -30.86 3.86
N PRO A 147 -12.05 -31.67 3.42
CA PRO A 147 -13.30 -31.82 4.18
C PRO A 147 -12.96 -32.35 5.57
N VAL A 148 -13.34 -31.61 6.61
CA VAL A 148 -13.39 -32.16 7.97
C VAL A 148 -14.24 -33.42 7.87
N ALA A 149 -13.64 -34.58 8.15
CA ALA A 149 -14.42 -35.79 8.28
C ALA A 149 -15.48 -35.50 9.34
N ASP A 150 -16.74 -35.60 8.95
CA ASP A 150 -17.82 -35.76 9.92
C ASP A 150 -17.49 -37.08 10.61
N ASP A 151 -16.74 -37.00 11.71
CA ASP A 151 -16.57 -38.10 12.64
C ASP A 151 -17.99 -38.36 13.12
N GLY A 152 -18.67 -39.25 12.40
CA GLY A 152 -19.97 -39.76 12.77
C GLY A 152 -19.85 -40.21 14.21
N ASP A 153 -20.35 -39.38 15.11
CA ASP A 153 -20.49 -39.71 16.51
C ASP A 153 -21.38 -40.95 16.52
N GLY A 154 -20.73 -42.08 16.79
CA GLY A 154 -21.30 -43.42 16.83
C GLY A 154 -22.32 -43.52 17.96
N THR A 155 -23.42 -42.81 17.82
CA THR A 155 -24.63 -42.93 18.61
C THR A 155 -25.71 -43.54 17.73
N ASP A 156 -25.40 -44.71 17.16
CA ASP A 156 -26.47 -45.66 16.85
C ASP A 156 -27.21 -45.92 18.18
N PRO A 157 -28.53 -45.68 18.26
CA PRO A 157 -29.26 -46.02 19.47
C PRO A 157 -29.25 -47.54 19.64
N GLU A 158 -28.71 -48.03 20.76
CA GLU A 158 -28.79 -49.45 21.11
C GLU A 158 -30.26 -49.90 21.05
N PRO A 159 -30.59 -51.01 20.35
CA PRO A 159 -31.94 -51.53 20.36
C PRO A 159 -32.23 -52.11 21.74
N LEU A 160 -33.23 -51.54 22.41
CA LEU A 160 -33.80 -52.04 23.66
C LEU A 160 -34.47 -53.40 23.44
N PHE A 161 -33.75 -54.52 23.58
CA PHE A 161 -34.29 -55.83 24.00
C PHE A 161 -33.20 -56.74 24.59
#